data_AF-A0A355A8B1-F1
#
_entry.id   AF-A0A355A8B1-F1
#
_cell.length_a   1.000
_cell.length_b   1.000
_cell.length_c   1.000
_cell.angle_alpha   90.00
_cell.angle_beta   90.00
_cell.angle_gamma   90.00
#
_symmetry.space_group_name_H-M   'P 1'
#
loop_
_entity.id
_entity.type
_entity.pdbx_description
1 polymer ?
#
loop_
_entity_poly.entity_id
_entity_poly.type
_entity_poly.pdbx_seq_one_letter_code
_entity_poly.pdbx_strand_id
1 'polypeptide(L)' 'IGSKKFVQKLVASNSTGIIATHDLSLCEIEKELSEIENYYFDAEIINNELHFDYKLKDGICKNMNASFLLKKMEIV' A
#
# COMPACT_ATOMS: atom_id res chain seq x y z
N ILE A 1 11.18 5.84 9.33
CA ILE A 1 11.34 7.25 9.84
C ILE A 1 11.49 8.27 8.71
N GLY A 2 12.40 8.07 7.75
CA GLY A 2 12.65 9.04 6.66
C GLY A 2 11.42 9.32 5.78
N SER A 3 10.76 8.27 5.29
CA SER A 3 9.59 8.38 4.42
C SER A 3 8.43 9.15 5.07
N LYS A 4 8.16 8.94 6.36
CA LYS A 4 7.13 9.68 7.11
C LYS A 4 7.41 11.19 7.17
N LYS A 5 8.65 11.58 7.47
CA LYS A 5 9.05 13.01 7.46
C LYS A 5 8.93 13.64 6.07
N PHE A 6 9.19 12.87 5.03
CA PHE A 6 9.02 13.32 3.65
C PHE A 6 7.55 13.63 3.33
N VAL A 7 6.64 12.72 3.67
CA VAL A 7 5.19 12.92 3.50
C VAL A 7 4.69 14.14 4.29
N GLN A 8 5.09 14.28 5.55
CA GLN A 8 4.76 15.45 6.38
C GLN A 8 5.20 16.77 5.72
N LYS A 9 6.38 16.79 5.10
CA LYS A 9 6.89 17.97 4.39
C LYS A 9 6.07 18.30 3.14
N LEU A 10 5.57 17.29 2.42
CA LEU A 10 4.71 17.48 1.25
C LEU A 10 3.35 18.07 1.64
N VAL A 11 2.76 17.59 2.73
CA VAL A 11 1.50 18.15 3.27
C VAL A 11 1.73 19.60 3.70
N ALA A 12 2.80 19.88 4.44
CA ALA A 12 3.14 21.24 4.88
C ALA A 12 3.44 22.21 3.72
N SER A 13 3.79 21.72 2.54
CA SER A 13 3.99 22.54 1.34
C SER A 13 2.72 22.67 0.47
N ASN A 14 1.56 22.18 0.94
CA ASN A 14 0.30 22.12 0.18
C ASN A 14 0.47 21.44 -1.20
N SER A 15 1.33 20.42 -1.28
CA SER A 15 1.53 19.66 -2.51
C SER A 15 0.42 18.63 -2.70
N THR A 16 0.04 18.38 -3.95
CA THR A 16 -0.89 17.30 -4.32
C THR A 16 -0.15 16.21 -5.08
N GLY A 17 -0.37 14.95 -4.71
CA GLY A 17 0.26 13.82 -5.39
C GLY A 17 -0.19 12.46 -4.86
N ILE A 18 0.28 11.41 -5.53
CA ILE A 18 0.05 10.01 -5.15
C ILE A 18 1.38 9.40 -4.76
N ILE A 19 1.39 8.59 -3.69
CA ILE A 19 2.58 7.89 -3.21
C ILE A 19 2.31 6.40 -3.24
N ALA A 20 3.08 5.67 -4.05
CA ALA A 20 3.09 4.21 -4.01
C ALA A 20 4.17 3.74 -3.03
N THR A 21 3.81 2.83 -2.13
CA THR A 21 4.73 2.30 -1.11
C THR A 21 4.46 0.84 -0.82
N HIS A 22 5.51 0.08 -0.49
CA HIS A 22 5.41 -1.26 0.11
C HIS A 22 5.56 -1.22 1.65
N ASP A 23 5.88 -0.06 2.20
CA ASP A 23 6.03 0.15 3.65
C ASP A 23 4.67 0.49 4.29
N LEU A 24 4.06 -0.50 4.94
CA LEU A 24 2.78 -0.36 5.65
C LEU A 24 2.84 0.64 6.82
N SER A 25 4.03 0.93 7.36
CA SER A 25 4.15 1.94 8.43
C SER A 25 3.84 3.36 7.94
N LEU A 26 3.97 3.61 6.63
CA LEU A 26 3.61 4.89 6.03
C LEU A 26 2.09 5.10 5.99
N CYS A 27 1.32 4.02 5.93
CA CYS A 27 -0.13 4.09 5.92
C CYS A 27 -0.69 4.56 7.28
N GLU A 28 0.06 4.47 8.38
CA GLU A 28 -0.41 4.97 9.66
C GLU A 28 -0.52 6.50 9.72
N ILE A 29 0.10 7.23 8.78
CA ILE A 29 0.11 8.70 8.76
C ILE A 29 -1.28 9.27 8.49
N GLU A 30 -2.15 8.56 7.75
CA GLU A 30 -3.57 8.93 7.57
C GLU A 30 -4.30 9.16 8.91
N LYS A 31 -3.86 8.50 9.99
CA LYS A 31 -4.44 8.70 11.34
C LYS A 31 -4.01 10.02 11.99
N GLU A 32 -2.92 10.61 11.52
CA GLU A 32 -2.32 11.84 12.06
C GLU A 32 -2.63 13.07 11.20
N LEU A 33 -2.79 12.88 9.88
CA LEU A 33 -3.01 13.95 8.90
C LEU A 33 -4.26 13.64 8.06
N SER A 34 -5.28 14.48 8.18
CA SER A 34 -6.55 14.36 7.46
C SER A 34 -6.45 14.54 5.94
N GLU A 35 -5.37 15.16 5.48
CA GLU A 35 -5.08 15.42 4.07
C GLU A 35 -4.54 14.18 3.33
N ILE A 36 -4.34 13.08 4.05
CA ILE A 36 -3.81 11.83 3.52
C ILE A 36 -4.93 10.80 3.59
N GLU A 37 -5.16 10.14 2.47
CA GLU A 37 -6.09 9.04 2.34
C GLU A 37 -5.32 7.82 1.84
N ASN A 38 -5.54 6.66 2.47
CA ASN A 38 -4.93 5.42 2.01
C ASN A 38 -5.81 4.73 0.98
N TYR A 39 -5.16 4.20 -0.05
CA TYR A 39 -5.77 3.34 -1.04
C TYR A 39 -4.85 2.17 -1.36
N TYR A 40 -5.44 1.06 -1.79
CA TYR A 40 -4.68 -0.13 -2.14
C TYR A 40 -5.26 -0.86 -3.36
N PHE A 41 -4.42 -1.68 -3.97
CA PHE A 41 -4.84 -2.71 -4.92
C PHE A 41 -4.79 -4.07 -4.23
N ASP A 42 -5.81 -4.89 -4.48
CA ASP A 42 -5.90 -6.23 -3.95
C ASP A 42 -5.46 -7.28 -4.98
N ALA A 43 -5.05 -8.43 -4.48
CA ALA A 43 -4.79 -9.59 -5.29
C ALA A 43 -5.41 -10.79 -4.61
N GLU A 44 -6.21 -11.59 -5.30
CA GLU A 44 -6.84 -12.77 -4.74
C GLU A 44 -6.19 -14.03 -5.32
N ILE A 45 -6.23 -15.12 -4.55
CA ILE A 45 -5.80 -16.43 -5.06
C ILE A 45 -7.07 -17.20 -5.40
N ILE A 46 -7.29 -17.42 -6.69
CA ILE A 46 -8.43 -18.19 -7.21
C ILE A 46 -7.83 -19.38 -7.97
N ASN A 47 -8.18 -20.61 -7.57
CA ASN A 47 -7.69 -21.83 -8.21
C ASN A 47 -6.15 -21.93 -8.31
N ASN A 48 -5.43 -21.55 -7.25
CA ASN A 48 -3.95 -21.50 -7.21
C ASN A 48 -3.32 -20.52 -8.22
N GLU A 49 -4.10 -19.61 -8.80
CA GLU A 49 -3.63 -18.53 -9.65
C GLU A 49 -3.87 -17.19 -8.96
N LEU A 50 -2.96 -16.25 -9.21
CA LEU A 50 -3.06 -14.91 -8.67
C LEU A 50 -3.92 -14.07 -9.62
N HIS A 51 -4.99 -13.51 -9.08
CA HIS A 51 -5.91 -12.65 -9.79
C HIS A 51 -5.84 -11.24 -9.23
N PHE A 52 -5.61 -10.26 -10.09
CA PHE A 52 -5.72 -8.85 -9.74
C PHE A 52 -7.01 -8.30 -10.34
N ASP A 53 -7.85 -7.68 -9.53
CA ASP A 53 -9.05 -7.00 -10.02
C ASP A 53 -8.74 -5.62 -10.61
N TYR A 54 -7.52 -5.12 -10.40
CA TYR A 54 -7.02 -3.80 -10.80
C TYR A 54 -7.91 -2.65 -10.31
N LYS A 55 -8.63 -2.85 -9.19
CA LYS A 55 -9.49 -1.82 -8.58
C LYS A 55 -8.76 -1.15 -7.43
N LEU A 56 -8.81 0.18 -7.43
CA LEU A 56 -8.39 0.98 -6.29
C LEU A 56 -9.46 0.86 -5.20
N LYS A 57 -9.06 0.43 -4.02
CA LYS A 57 -9.93 0.22 -2.85
C LYS A 57 -9.49 1.11 -1.71
N ASP A 58 -10.45 1.58 -0.92
CA ASP A 58 -10.18 2.43 0.24
C ASP A 58 -9.45 1.67 1.35
N GLY A 59 -8.49 2.34 1.98
CA GLY A 59 -7.73 1.84 3.12
C GLY A 59 -6.45 1.12 2.75
N ILE A 60 -6.06 0.15 3.59
CA ILE A 60 -4.77 -0.54 3.55
C ILE A 60 -4.97 -2.00 3.18
N CYS A 61 -4.08 -2.53 2.34
CA CYS A 61 -4.09 -3.95 1.99
C CYS A 61 -3.95 -4.82 3.25
N LYS A 62 -4.89 -5.75 3.46
CA LYS A 62 -4.94 -6.63 4.63
C LYS A 62 -4.24 -7.97 4.40
N ASN A 63 -4.04 -8.36 3.14
CA ASN A 63 -3.58 -9.70 2.77
C ASN A 63 -2.20 -9.64 2.13
N MET A 64 -1.20 -10.25 2.75
CA MET A 64 0.15 -10.40 2.17
C MET A 64 0.19 -11.57 1.17
N ASN A 65 -0.49 -11.41 0.03
CA ASN A 65 -0.56 -12.46 -0.99
C ASN A 65 0.72 -12.59 -1.83
N ALA A 66 1.65 -11.64 -1.75
CA ALA A 66 2.97 -11.71 -2.37
C ALA A 66 3.81 -12.89 -1.84
N SER A 67 3.68 -13.22 -0.55
CA SER A 67 4.36 -14.37 0.06
C SER A 67 3.91 -15.70 -0.55
N PHE A 68 2.66 -15.78 -1.03
CA PHE A 68 2.17 -16.96 -1.74
C PHE A 68 2.84 -17.12 -3.10
N LEU A 69 3.07 -16.03 -3.84
CA LEU A 69 3.81 -16.09 -5.11
C LEU A 69 5.23 -16.57 -4.91
N LEU A 70 5.93 -15.98 -3.95
CA LEU A 70 7.33 -16.30 -3.66
C LEU A 70 7.50 -17.78 -3.30
N LYS A 71 6.56 -18.35 -2.53
CA LYS A 71 6.51 -19.79 -2.25
C LYS A 71 6.25 -20.62 -3.51
N LYS A 72 5.33 -20.21 -4.40
CA LYS A 72 5.04 -20.94 -5.65
C LYS A 72 6.21 -20.90 -6.63
N MET A 73 7.02 -19.85 -6.60
CA MET A 73 8.22 -19.71 -7.42
C MET A 73 9.46 -20.41 -6.81
N GLU A 74 9.31 -21.07 -5.65
CA GLU A 74 10.41 -21.69 -4.89
C GLU A 74 11.55 -20.72 -4.52
N ILE A 75 11.24 -19.42 -4.42
CA ILE A 75 12.21 -18.38 -4.08
C ILE A 75 12.34 -18.24 -2.56
N VAL A 76 11.29 -18.63 -1.80
CA VAL A 76 11.21 -18.58 -0.32
C VAL A 76 10.48 -19.80 0.21
#